data_AF-A0A5D0T4M8-F1
#
_entry.id   AF-A0A5D0T4M8-F1
#
_cell.length_a   1.000
_cell.length_b   1.000
_cell.length_c   1.000
_cell.angle_alpha   90.00
_cell.angle_beta   90.00
_cell.angle_gamma   90.00
#
_symmetry.space_group_name_H-M   'P 1'
#
loop_
_entity.id
_entity.type
_entity.pdbx_description
1 polymer ?
#
loop_
_entity_poly.entity_id
_entity_poly.type
_entity_poly.pdbx_seq_one_letter_code
_entity_poly.pdbx_strand_id
1 'polypeptide(L)'
;MNPIIHRSGLSVAGLLVAGGCALGPAVAAHAAPVQSAPTTSTQSDKGHDSRSERLLNVDYQAQPNFFYCGPAATRIALSAQGKQLTQDDVAALLGTTEAGTPSALDTTRVLNQLTGGKYKTAEIPDDVAKPSEVQRLRDDVRKALDDGRPVVANVRGTAVDEIGTPHSYEGGHYVTLIGYRDGGQSIQIADPADPADNEYWMPLDKVANWIASRGYSA
;
A
#
# COMPACT_ATOMS: atom_id res chain seq x y z
N MET A 1 -29.98 -38.24 17.76
CA MET A 1 -29.03 -39.34 17.48
C MET A 1 -27.64 -38.71 17.33
N ASN A 2 -26.64 -39.37 17.91
CA ASN A 2 -25.35 -38.91 18.42
C ASN A 2 -24.46 -37.96 17.58
N PRO A 3 -23.61 -37.15 18.24
CA PRO A 3 -22.39 -36.58 17.66
C PRO A 3 -21.23 -37.59 17.69
N ILE A 4 -20.37 -37.59 16.66
CA ILE A 4 -19.14 -38.39 16.63
C ILE A 4 -17.97 -37.50 17.07
N ILE A 5 -17.41 -37.85 18.24
CA ILE A 5 -16.17 -37.34 18.82
C ILE A 5 -15.07 -38.34 18.44
N HIS A 6 -13.92 -37.87 17.94
CA HIS A 6 -12.70 -38.67 17.91
C HIS A 6 -11.64 -38.10 18.85
N ARG A 7 -11.14 -39.00 19.70
CA ARG A 7 -10.19 -38.84 20.80
C ARG A 7 -8.79 -39.31 20.36
N SER A 8 -7.80 -38.61 20.90
CA SER A 8 -6.56 -39.12 21.53
C SER A 8 -5.44 -39.77 20.70
N GLY A 9 -4.22 -39.25 20.91
CA GLY A 9 -2.95 -39.96 20.79
C GLY A 9 -1.85 -39.28 21.63
N LEU A 10 -1.49 -39.88 22.77
CA LEU A 10 -0.39 -39.52 23.67
C LEU A 10 0.81 -40.47 23.42
N SER A 11 2.06 -39.98 23.51
CA SER A 11 3.29 -40.67 24.00
C SER A 11 4.47 -39.69 23.87
N VAL A 12 5.16 -39.18 24.91
CA VAL A 12 5.98 -39.72 26.03
C VAL A 12 7.45 -40.03 25.66
N ALA A 13 8.35 -39.27 26.31
CA ALA A 13 9.75 -39.51 26.74
C ALA A 13 10.80 -39.98 25.71
N GLY A 14 12.07 -39.57 25.72
CA GLY A 14 12.92 -38.86 26.68
C GLY A 14 14.35 -39.42 26.53
N LEU A 15 15.41 -38.61 26.62
CA LEU A 15 16.74 -39.13 26.97
C LEU A 15 17.65 -38.02 27.53
N LEU A 16 18.07 -38.22 28.78
CA LEU A 16 19.13 -37.50 29.47
C LEU A 16 20.49 -38.07 29.07
N VAL A 17 21.52 -37.22 28.95
CA VAL A 17 22.93 -37.62 29.13
C VAL A 17 23.58 -36.64 30.09
N ALA A 18 24.14 -37.20 31.16
CA ALA A 18 24.91 -36.52 32.19
C ALA A 18 26.41 -36.76 31.98
N GLY A 19 27.24 -35.82 32.46
CA GLY A 19 28.57 -36.14 32.99
C GLY A 19 29.72 -35.28 32.49
N GLY A 20 30.41 -34.61 33.42
CA GLY A 20 31.77 -34.10 33.22
C GLY A 20 32.15 -32.90 34.08
N CYS A 21 32.52 -33.12 35.34
CA CYS A 21 33.18 -32.12 36.17
C CYS A 21 34.70 -32.13 35.92
N ALA A 22 35.31 -30.96 35.75
CA ALA A 22 36.75 -30.76 35.92
C ALA A 22 37.01 -29.41 36.63
N LEU A 23 37.80 -29.48 37.71
CA LEU A 23 38.22 -28.41 38.61
C LEU A 23 39.43 -27.66 38.04
N GLY A 24 39.51 -26.33 38.23
CA GLY A 24 40.73 -25.54 38.01
C GLY A 24 40.49 -24.02 38.11
N PRO A 25 41.46 -23.21 38.58
CA PRO A 25 41.22 -22.20 39.62
C PRO A 25 40.87 -20.80 39.13
N ALA A 26 40.19 -20.08 40.03
CA ALA A 26 39.87 -18.67 39.92
C ALA A 26 41.15 -17.79 39.92
N VAL A 27 41.20 -16.87 38.97
CA VAL A 27 42.01 -15.65 39.07
C VAL A 27 41.06 -14.48 38.92
N ALA A 28 40.88 -13.73 40.00
CA ALA A 28 40.19 -12.45 39.98
C ALA A 28 41.09 -11.43 39.27
N ALA A 29 40.54 -10.73 38.26
CA ALA A 29 41.11 -9.49 37.75
C ALA A 29 40.01 -8.43 37.71
N HIS A 30 40.23 -7.38 38.49
CA HIS A 30 39.38 -6.21 38.60
C HIS A 30 39.58 -5.26 37.41
N ALA A 31 38.46 -4.66 36.98
CA ALA A 31 38.27 -3.28 36.52
C ALA A 31 38.61 -2.89 35.06
N ALA A 32 37.57 -2.48 34.34
CA ALA A 32 37.45 -1.12 33.76
C ALA A 32 35.96 -0.79 33.51
N PRO A 33 35.49 0.45 33.74
CA PRO A 33 34.10 0.82 33.49
C PRO A 33 33.90 1.04 31.98
N VAL A 34 32.99 0.29 31.37
CA VAL A 34 32.56 0.58 30.00
C VAL A 34 31.56 1.72 30.08
N GLN A 35 32.01 2.93 29.73
CA GLN A 35 31.14 4.07 29.50
C GLN A 35 30.26 3.76 28.29
N SER A 36 28.97 3.54 28.53
CA SER A 36 27.96 3.52 27.48
C SER A 36 27.76 4.95 26.98
N ALA A 37 28.50 5.34 25.93
CA ALA A 37 28.14 6.50 25.13
C ALA A 37 26.98 6.12 24.21
N PRO A 38 25.92 6.95 24.08
CA PRO A 38 24.89 6.71 23.08
C PRO A 38 25.49 7.04 21.71
N THR A 39 25.68 6.03 20.87
CA THR A 39 25.93 6.25 19.44
C THR A 39 24.65 6.78 18.81
N THR A 40 24.53 8.11 18.75
CA THR A 40 23.64 8.79 17.81
C THR A 40 24.21 8.58 16.42
N SER A 41 23.78 7.53 15.72
CA SER A 41 24.10 7.35 14.30
C SER A 41 23.14 8.21 13.47
N THR A 42 23.51 9.48 13.26
CA THR A 42 23.05 10.26 12.11
C THR A 42 23.72 9.69 10.86
N GLN A 43 23.05 8.77 10.18
CA GLN A 43 23.46 8.29 8.86
C GLN A 43 22.55 8.91 7.80
N SER A 44 22.98 10.06 7.27
CA SER A 44 22.56 10.53 5.96
C SER A 44 23.20 9.63 4.92
N ASP A 45 22.40 8.77 4.28
CA ASP A 45 22.87 7.93 3.18
C ASP A 45 22.16 8.35 1.89
N LYS A 46 22.94 8.78 0.90
CA LYS A 46 22.49 8.82 -0.51
C LYS A 46 22.66 7.39 -1.04
N GLY A 47 21.75 6.49 -0.64
CA GLY A 47 21.77 5.07 -0.95
C GLY A 47 20.62 4.68 -1.88
N HIS A 48 20.88 3.70 -2.76
CA HIS A 48 19.89 2.99 -3.57
C HIS A 48 18.64 2.63 -2.74
N ASP A 49 17.46 2.91 -3.26
CA ASP A 49 16.17 2.78 -2.57
C ASP A 49 15.83 1.30 -2.27
N SER A 50 16.28 0.84 -1.10
CA SER A 50 16.22 -0.54 -0.64
C SER A 50 14.98 -0.86 0.19
N ARG A 51 13.96 0.01 0.20
CA ARG A 51 12.72 -0.31 0.93
C ARG A 51 11.97 -1.42 0.21
N SER A 52 11.66 -2.46 0.96
CA SER A 52 10.79 -3.57 0.54
C SER A 52 9.31 -3.26 0.77
N GLU A 53 9.00 -2.30 1.64
CA GLU A 53 7.62 -1.94 1.97
C GLU A 53 7.48 -0.47 2.37
N ARG A 54 6.26 0.05 2.18
CA ARG A 54 5.84 1.38 2.59
C ARG A 54 4.32 1.37 2.74
N LEU A 55 3.80 1.99 3.80
CA LEU A 55 2.37 2.25 3.94
C LEU A 55 2.20 3.68 4.46
N LEU A 56 1.36 4.47 3.79
CA LEU A 56 1.04 5.83 4.19
C LEU A 56 -0.21 5.85 5.06
N ASN A 57 -0.19 6.68 6.11
CA ASN A 57 -1.38 6.96 6.89
C ASN A 57 -2.30 7.88 6.07
N VAL A 58 -3.55 7.47 5.86
CA VAL A 58 -4.58 8.23 5.15
C VAL A 58 -5.80 8.41 6.05
N ASP A 59 -6.52 9.50 5.85
CA ASP A 59 -7.87 9.66 6.34
C ASP A 59 -8.81 9.07 5.28
N TYR A 60 -9.27 7.84 5.52
CA TYR A 60 -10.21 7.15 4.64
C TYR A 60 -11.60 7.78 4.71
N GLN A 61 -12.26 7.91 3.56
CA GLN A 61 -13.67 8.27 3.48
C GLN A 61 -14.32 7.61 2.26
N ALA A 62 -15.40 6.87 2.50
CA ALA A 62 -16.20 6.29 1.43
C ALA A 62 -16.85 7.38 0.56
N GLN A 63 -17.10 7.07 -0.71
CA GLN A 63 -17.87 7.94 -1.59
C GLN A 63 -19.34 8.00 -1.16
N PRO A 64 -19.98 9.17 -1.17
CA PRO A 64 -21.39 9.31 -0.77
C PRO A 64 -22.38 8.83 -1.84
N ASN A 65 -21.94 8.66 -3.10
CA ASN A 65 -22.77 8.27 -4.23
C ASN A 65 -21.92 7.66 -5.36
N PHE A 66 -22.56 7.16 -6.42
CA PHE A 66 -21.89 6.37 -7.48
C PHE A 66 -20.85 7.14 -8.33
N PHE A 67 -20.92 8.47 -8.41
CA PHE A 67 -20.04 9.30 -9.25
C PHE A 67 -18.93 10.03 -8.48
N TYR A 68 -18.88 9.83 -7.16
CA TYR A 68 -17.90 10.47 -6.26
C TYR A 68 -16.62 9.66 -6.02
N CYS A 69 -16.40 8.56 -6.72
CA CYS A 69 -15.17 7.77 -6.59
C CYS A 69 -13.89 8.60 -6.84
N GLY A 70 -13.88 9.44 -7.87
CA GLY A 70 -12.76 10.33 -8.18
C GLY A 70 -12.46 11.36 -7.07
N PRO A 71 -13.47 12.13 -6.60
CA PRO A 71 -13.33 13.02 -5.44
C PRO A 71 -12.88 12.30 -4.17
N ALA A 72 -13.48 11.16 -3.85
CA ALA A 72 -13.14 10.38 -2.66
C ALA A 72 -11.70 9.87 -2.70
N ALA A 73 -11.29 9.21 -3.77
CA ALA A 73 -9.91 8.72 -3.93
C ALA A 73 -8.88 9.87 -3.91
N THR A 74 -9.17 10.98 -4.60
CA THR A 74 -8.30 12.15 -4.59
C THR A 74 -8.18 12.76 -3.19
N ARG A 75 -9.29 12.84 -2.44
CA ARG A 75 -9.32 13.30 -1.04
C ARG A 75 -8.50 12.40 -0.11
N ILE A 76 -8.64 11.08 -0.25
CA ILE A 76 -7.84 10.09 0.49
C ILE A 76 -6.34 10.33 0.23
N ALA A 77 -5.93 10.48 -1.03
CA ALA A 77 -4.53 10.75 -1.37
C ALA A 77 -4.00 12.05 -0.76
N LEU A 78 -4.79 13.13 -0.85
CA LEU A 78 -4.48 14.45 -0.30
C LEU A 78 -4.31 14.44 1.22
N SER A 79 -5.04 13.58 1.94
CA SER A 79 -4.95 13.46 3.39
C SER A 79 -3.57 13.03 3.90
N ALA A 80 -2.88 12.14 3.19
CA ALA A 80 -1.51 11.71 3.51
C ALA A 80 -0.50 12.88 3.43
N GLN A 81 -0.84 13.92 2.66
CA GLN A 81 -0.05 15.13 2.51
C GLN A 81 -0.55 16.28 3.41
N GLY A 82 -1.35 15.96 4.43
CA GLY A 82 -1.85 16.90 5.42
C GLY A 82 -2.92 17.85 4.89
N LYS A 83 -3.56 17.52 3.76
CA LYS A 83 -4.63 18.34 3.18
C LYS A 83 -5.98 17.80 3.63
N GLN A 84 -6.71 18.64 4.37
CA GLN A 84 -8.03 18.33 4.90
C GLN A 84 -9.09 19.06 4.09
N LEU A 85 -9.58 18.40 3.03
CA LEU A 85 -10.68 18.91 2.20
C LEU A 85 -11.91 18.01 2.34
N THR A 86 -13.08 18.59 2.09
CA THR A 86 -14.30 17.81 1.87
C THR A 86 -14.28 17.17 0.48
N GLN A 87 -15.05 16.11 0.27
CA GLN A 87 -15.20 15.55 -1.09
C GLN A 87 -15.86 16.55 -2.05
N ASP A 88 -16.74 17.43 -1.56
CA ASP A 88 -17.40 18.44 -2.39
C ASP A 88 -16.40 19.48 -2.91
N ASP A 89 -15.46 19.93 -2.07
CA ASP A 89 -14.38 20.84 -2.50
C ASP A 89 -13.53 20.18 -3.60
N VAL A 90 -13.18 18.91 -3.40
CA VAL A 90 -12.38 18.15 -4.38
C VAL A 90 -13.20 17.90 -5.65
N ALA A 91 -14.49 17.60 -5.55
CA ALA A 91 -15.38 17.39 -6.68
C ALA A 91 -15.50 18.65 -7.55
N ALA A 92 -15.65 19.82 -6.93
CA ALA A 92 -15.67 21.10 -7.62
C ALA A 92 -14.36 21.37 -8.39
N LEU A 93 -13.21 21.09 -7.76
CA LEU A 93 -11.90 21.24 -8.40
C LEU A 93 -11.67 20.25 -9.56
N LEU A 94 -12.17 19.02 -9.41
CA LEU A 94 -12.10 17.98 -10.43
C LEU A 94 -13.06 18.23 -11.60
N GLY A 95 -14.08 19.08 -11.42
CA GLY A 95 -15.16 19.22 -12.40
C GLY A 95 -16.03 17.96 -12.46
N THR A 96 -16.21 17.29 -11.32
CA THR A 96 -17.00 16.06 -11.23
C THR A 96 -18.47 16.37 -11.48
N THR A 97 -19.11 15.56 -12.31
CA THR A 97 -20.55 15.61 -12.60
C THR A 97 -21.19 14.26 -12.31
N GLU A 98 -22.48 14.09 -12.59
CA GLU A 98 -23.13 12.77 -12.52
C GLU A 98 -22.52 11.74 -13.48
N ALA A 99 -21.72 12.17 -14.47
CA ALA A 99 -20.92 11.29 -15.33
C ALA A 99 -19.57 10.86 -14.68
N GLY A 100 -19.27 11.32 -13.47
CA GLY A 100 -18.02 11.06 -12.75
C GLY A 100 -16.89 12.05 -13.07
N THR A 101 -15.69 11.75 -12.58
CA THR A 101 -14.45 12.48 -12.91
C THR A 101 -13.90 12.00 -14.26
N PRO A 102 -13.67 12.87 -15.26
CA PRO A 102 -13.41 12.45 -16.63
C PRO A 102 -12.14 11.61 -16.84
N SER A 103 -11.04 11.95 -16.17
CA SER A 103 -9.74 11.34 -16.48
C SER A 103 -8.71 11.41 -15.35
N ALA A 104 -7.66 10.59 -15.46
CA ALA A 104 -6.50 10.68 -14.57
C ALA A 104 -5.79 12.04 -14.66
N LEU A 105 -5.85 12.72 -15.82
CA LEU A 105 -5.31 14.08 -15.99
C LEU A 105 -5.97 15.08 -15.01
N ASP A 106 -7.27 14.92 -14.74
CA ASP A 106 -8.00 15.77 -13.79
C ASP A 106 -7.52 15.55 -12.36
N THR A 107 -7.38 14.28 -11.96
CA THR A 107 -6.83 13.94 -10.64
C THR A 107 -5.40 14.45 -10.48
N THR A 108 -4.53 14.27 -11.48
CA THR A 108 -3.16 14.81 -11.48
C THR A 108 -3.16 16.33 -11.36
N ARG A 109 -4.00 17.04 -12.12
CA ARG A 109 -4.12 18.50 -12.07
C ARG A 109 -4.49 18.98 -10.67
N VAL A 110 -5.53 18.41 -10.06
CA VAL A 110 -6.00 18.80 -8.73
C VAL A 110 -4.99 18.44 -7.64
N LEU A 111 -4.42 17.24 -7.69
CA LEU A 111 -3.34 16.83 -6.79
C LEU A 111 -2.19 17.83 -6.85
N ASN A 112 -1.74 18.21 -8.05
CA ASN A 112 -0.65 19.17 -8.22
C ASN A 112 -1.00 20.58 -7.75
N GLN A 113 -2.21 21.05 -8.05
CA GLN A 113 -2.72 22.35 -7.58
C GLN A 113 -2.66 22.47 -6.06
N LEU A 114 -2.97 21.39 -5.33
CA LEU A 114 -3.05 21.39 -3.88
C LEU A 114 -1.74 21.03 -3.17
N THR A 115 -0.80 20.37 -3.86
CA THR A 115 0.40 19.78 -3.24
C THR A 115 1.74 20.31 -3.78
N GLY A 116 1.71 21.22 -4.75
CA GLY A 116 2.93 21.88 -5.26
C GLY A 116 3.64 21.15 -6.39
N GLY A 117 2.92 20.34 -7.19
CA GLY A 117 3.37 19.98 -8.55
C GLY A 117 4.37 18.82 -8.69
N LYS A 118 4.13 17.67 -8.05
CA LYS A 118 5.00 16.49 -8.18
C LYS A 118 4.37 15.28 -8.87
N TYR A 119 3.06 15.29 -9.05
CA TYR A 119 2.33 14.22 -9.72
C TYR A 119 2.47 14.31 -11.23
N LYS A 120 2.53 13.16 -11.88
CA LYS A 120 2.47 12.97 -13.33
C LYS A 120 1.39 11.95 -13.65
N THR A 121 0.67 12.22 -14.73
CA THR A 121 -0.23 11.24 -15.30
C THR A 121 0.57 10.24 -16.12
N ALA A 122 0.30 8.96 -15.92
CA ALA A 122 0.79 7.89 -16.77
C ALA A 122 -0.40 7.03 -17.22
N GLU A 123 -0.41 6.70 -18.51
CA GLU A 123 -1.47 5.94 -19.15
C GLU A 123 -1.01 4.51 -19.44
N ILE A 124 -1.92 3.55 -19.33
CA ILE A 124 -1.76 2.17 -19.78
C ILE A 124 -2.79 1.99 -20.91
N PRO A 125 -2.43 2.29 -22.15
CA PRO A 125 -3.40 2.57 -23.21
C PRO A 125 -4.08 1.33 -23.79
N ASP A 126 -3.42 0.17 -23.72
CA ASP A 126 -3.98 -1.09 -24.22
C ASP A 126 -4.90 -1.72 -23.16
N ASP A 127 -5.77 -2.66 -23.57
CA ASP A 127 -6.70 -3.35 -22.68
C ASP A 127 -6.02 -4.29 -21.66
N VAL A 128 -4.73 -4.58 -21.86
CA VAL A 128 -3.90 -5.41 -20.98
C VAL A 128 -2.55 -4.72 -20.85
N ALA A 129 -2.05 -4.61 -19.62
CA ALA A 129 -0.78 -3.95 -19.35
C ALA A 129 0.40 -4.77 -19.90
N LYS A 130 1.31 -4.09 -20.61
CA LYS A 130 2.58 -4.70 -21.04
C LYS A 130 3.52 -4.89 -19.84
N PRO A 131 4.45 -5.85 -19.89
CA PRO A 131 5.46 -6.02 -18.84
C PRO A 131 6.24 -4.74 -18.51
N SER A 132 6.54 -3.90 -19.51
CA SER A 132 7.20 -2.60 -19.29
C SER A 132 6.32 -1.59 -18.56
N GLU A 133 5.00 -1.64 -18.74
CA GLU A 133 4.04 -0.75 -18.09
C GLU A 133 3.77 -1.21 -16.66
N VAL A 134 3.71 -2.52 -16.41
CA VAL A 134 3.70 -3.10 -15.06
C VAL A 134 4.95 -2.68 -14.29
N GLN A 135 6.13 -2.78 -14.93
CA GLN A 135 7.39 -2.35 -14.33
C GLN A 135 7.41 -0.85 -14.04
N ARG A 136 6.93 -0.02 -14.97
CA ARG A 136 6.81 1.43 -14.77
C ARG A 136 5.86 1.76 -13.62
N LEU A 137 4.68 1.11 -13.55
CA LEU A 137 3.73 1.29 -12.46
C LEU A 137 4.39 0.97 -11.12
N ARG A 138 5.18 -0.12 -11.03
CA ARG A 138 5.93 -0.45 -9.81
C ARG A 138 6.84 0.69 -9.38
N ASP A 139 7.63 1.20 -10.32
CA ASP A 139 8.65 2.19 -10.02
C ASP A 139 8.02 3.54 -9.65
N ASP A 140 6.94 3.92 -10.34
CA ASP A 140 6.14 5.11 -10.05
C ASP A 140 5.47 5.01 -8.67
N VAL A 141 4.81 3.88 -8.36
CA VAL A 141 4.14 3.66 -7.08
C VAL A 141 5.14 3.68 -5.92
N ARG A 142 6.27 2.97 -6.04
CA ARG A 142 7.32 2.99 -5.02
C ARG A 142 7.81 4.41 -4.78
N LYS A 143 8.24 5.08 -5.84
CA LYS A 143 8.74 6.45 -5.76
C LYS A 143 7.71 7.41 -5.14
N ALA A 144 6.46 7.35 -5.57
CA ALA A 144 5.41 8.23 -5.06
C ALA A 144 5.17 8.00 -3.57
N LEU A 145 4.99 6.74 -3.15
CA LEU A 145 4.73 6.39 -1.76
C LEU A 145 5.92 6.65 -0.84
N ASP A 146 7.14 6.45 -1.35
CA ASP A 146 8.37 6.77 -0.63
C ASP A 146 8.56 8.28 -0.45
N ASP A 147 8.04 9.09 -1.37
CA ASP A 147 7.94 10.55 -1.30
C ASP A 147 6.69 11.03 -0.50
N GLY A 148 5.89 10.12 0.07
CA GLY A 148 4.69 10.45 0.86
C GLY A 148 3.47 10.85 0.03
N ARG A 149 3.40 10.40 -1.22
CA ARG A 149 2.35 10.72 -2.21
C ARG A 149 1.60 9.46 -2.61
N PRO A 150 0.38 9.22 -2.11
CA PRO A 150 -0.47 8.13 -2.60
C PRO A 150 -0.79 8.31 -4.08
N VAL A 151 -0.94 7.20 -4.81
CA VAL A 151 -1.25 7.19 -6.25
C VAL A 151 -2.75 7.09 -6.44
N VAL A 152 -3.35 7.95 -7.27
CA VAL A 152 -4.78 7.86 -7.61
C VAL A 152 -4.89 7.17 -8.97
N ALA A 153 -5.62 6.06 -9.04
CA ALA A 153 -5.70 5.22 -10.24
C ALA A 153 -7.15 5.11 -10.73
N ASN A 154 -7.35 5.28 -12.04
CA ASN A 154 -8.62 4.99 -12.68
C ASN A 154 -8.58 3.54 -13.19
N VAL A 155 -9.52 2.72 -12.71
CA VAL A 155 -9.58 1.28 -12.98
C VAL A 155 -10.85 0.92 -13.74
N ARG A 156 -10.88 -0.25 -14.37
CA ARG A 156 -12.06 -0.78 -15.07
C ARG A 156 -12.08 -2.30 -15.06
N GLY A 157 -13.29 -2.85 -14.96
CA GLY A 157 -13.51 -4.30 -15.04
C GLY A 157 -13.30 -4.95 -13.69
N THR A 158 -12.88 -6.21 -13.68
CA THR A 158 -12.75 -7.00 -12.45
C THR A 158 -11.30 -7.35 -12.15
N ALA A 159 -10.87 -7.09 -10.92
CA ALA A 159 -9.61 -7.57 -10.37
C ALA A 159 -9.89 -8.43 -9.13
N VAL A 160 -8.93 -9.28 -8.74
CA VAL A 160 -9.07 -10.17 -7.59
C VAL A 160 -7.92 -9.90 -6.64
N ASP A 161 -8.23 -9.61 -5.38
CA ASP A 161 -7.23 -9.35 -4.36
C ASP A 161 -6.43 -10.62 -3.99
N GLU A 162 -5.58 -10.53 -2.98
CA GLU A 162 -4.75 -11.65 -2.53
C GLU A 162 -5.49 -12.75 -1.77
N ILE A 163 -6.64 -12.43 -1.17
CA ILE A 163 -7.46 -13.41 -0.43
C ILE A 163 -8.54 -14.06 -1.31
N GLY A 164 -8.64 -13.62 -2.57
CA GLY A 164 -9.55 -14.18 -3.57
C GLY A 164 -10.87 -13.43 -3.71
N THR A 165 -11.01 -12.24 -3.11
CA THR A 165 -12.20 -11.40 -3.25
C THR A 165 -12.16 -10.65 -4.59
N PRO A 166 -13.21 -10.76 -5.42
CA PRO A 166 -13.31 -9.99 -6.66
C PRO A 166 -13.83 -8.57 -6.40
N HIS A 167 -13.20 -7.59 -7.04
CA HIS A 167 -13.58 -6.17 -7.05
C HIS A 167 -13.93 -5.77 -8.49
N SER A 168 -15.19 -5.38 -8.74
CA SER A 168 -15.73 -5.26 -10.11
C SER A 168 -16.36 -3.90 -10.40
N TYR A 169 -15.79 -3.19 -11.38
CA TYR A 169 -16.22 -1.86 -11.81
C TYR A 169 -16.21 -1.73 -13.34
N GLU A 170 -17.17 -2.37 -14.02
CA GLU A 170 -17.28 -2.36 -15.49
C GLU A 170 -17.45 -0.95 -16.09
N GLY A 171 -18.06 -0.02 -15.35
CA GLY A 171 -18.22 1.39 -15.74
C GLY A 171 -16.95 2.23 -15.55
N GLY A 172 -15.97 1.71 -14.80
CA GLY A 172 -14.82 2.45 -14.31
C GLY A 172 -14.98 2.91 -12.86
N HIS A 173 -13.85 3.11 -12.18
CA HIS A 173 -13.81 3.50 -10.78
C HIS A 173 -12.47 4.18 -10.46
N TYR A 174 -12.40 4.95 -9.37
CA TYR A 174 -11.15 5.49 -8.87
C TYR A 174 -10.83 4.91 -7.51
N VAL A 175 -9.59 4.46 -7.37
CA VAL A 175 -9.02 3.95 -6.11
C VAL A 175 -7.73 4.67 -5.77
N THR A 176 -7.29 4.56 -4.52
CA THR A 176 -6.01 5.13 -4.08
C THR A 176 -5.04 4.02 -3.71
N LEU A 177 -3.85 3.98 -4.31
CA LEU A 177 -2.77 3.10 -3.91
C LEU A 177 -2.01 3.79 -2.77
N ILE A 178 -2.10 3.23 -1.55
CA ILE A 178 -1.63 3.86 -0.31
C ILE A 178 -0.39 3.17 0.29
N GLY A 179 -0.03 2.01 -0.24
CA GLY A 179 1.10 1.24 0.25
C GLY A 179 1.60 0.22 -0.76
N TYR A 180 2.80 -0.29 -0.51
CA TYR A 180 3.39 -1.42 -1.19
C TYR A 180 4.13 -2.32 -0.21
N ARG A 181 4.26 -3.59 -0.57
CA ARG A 181 5.18 -4.55 0.07
C ARG A 181 5.85 -5.42 -0.99
N ASP A 182 6.77 -6.29 -0.57
CA ASP A 182 7.53 -7.18 -1.44
C ASP A 182 8.22 -6.44 -2.61
N GLY A 183 8.77 -5.27 -2.33
CA GLY A 183 9.43 -4.43 -3.34
C GLY A 183 8.47 -3.91 -4.41
N GLY A 184 7.19 -3.75 -4.09
CA GLY A 184 6.16 -3.28 -5.01
C GLY A 184 5.42 -4.37 -5.78
N GLN A 185 5.56 -5.64 -5.42
CA GLN A 185 4.79 -6.73 -6.05
C GLN A 185 3.36 -6.83 -5.50
N SER A 186 3.11 -6.29 -4.32
CA SER A 186 1.80 -6.26 -3.67
C SER A 186 1.50 -4.81 -3.26
N ILE A 187 0.32 -4.33 -3.64
CA ILE A 187 -0.10 -2.94 -3.49
C ILE A 187 -1.31 -2.88 -2.54
N GLN A 188 -1.25 -2.03 -1.53
CA GLN A 188 -2.39 -1.74 -0.66
C GLN A 188 -3.25 -0.68 -1.34
N ILE A 189 -4.52 -1.01 -1.52
CA ILE A 189 -5.53 -0.15 -2.13
C ILE A 189 -6.46 0.35 -1.04
N ALA A 190 -6.75 1.65 -1.03
CA ALA A 190 -7.90 2.24 -0.36
C ALA A 190 -8.99 2.52 -1.40
N ASP A 191 -10.09 1.79 -1.28
CA ASP A 191 -11.22 1.81 -2.20
C ASP A 191 -12.41 2.56 -1.57
N PRO A 192 -12.86 3.68 -2.16
CA PRO A 192 -13.96 4.45 -1.59
C PRO A 192 -15.35 3.83 -1.80
N ALA A 193 -15.50 2.72 -2.53
CA ALA A 193 -16.82 2.19 -2.92
C ALA A 193 -17.60 1.54 -1.77
N ASP A 194 -16.95 0.69 -0.97
CA ASP A 194 -17.58 -0.03 0.13
C ASP A 194 -16.83 0.23 1.45
N PRO A 195 -17.41 0.96 2.43
CA PRO A 195 -16.78 1.16 3.73
C PRO A 195 -16.54 -0.12 4.53
N ALA A 196 -17.21 -1.24 4.21
CA ALA A 196 -16.97 -2.53 4.86
C ALA A 196 -15.80 -3.32 4.25
N ASP A 197 -15.40 -2.99 3.02
CA ASP A 197 -14.30 -3.61 2.27
C ASP A 197 -13.46 -2.51 1.60
N ASN A 198 -12.91 -1.64 2.44
CA ASN A 198 -12.33 -0.37 2.03
C ASN A 198 -10.81 -0.42 1.79
N GLU A 199 -10.14 -1.46 2.27
CA GLU A 199 -8.70 -1.59 2.17
C GLU A 199 -8.25 -3.04 1.95
N TYR A 200 -7.51 -3.29 0.88
CA TYR A 200 -7.09 -4.64 0.50
C TYR A 200 -5.75 -4.66 -0.25
N TRP A 201 -5.04 -5.78 -0.13
CA TRP A 201 -3.79 -6.04 -0.85
C TRP A 201 -4.08 -6.70 -2.19
N MET A 202 -3.47 -6.17 -3.26
CA MET A 202 -3.63 -6.72 -4.61
C MET A 202 -2.27 -6.89 -5.31
N PRO A 203 -2.06 -8.00 -6.05
CA PRO A 203 -0.87 -8.18 -6.87
C PRO A 203 -0.73 -7.08 -7.92
N LEU A 204 0.49 -6.54 -8.07
CA LEU A 204 0.80 -5.42 -8.95
C LEU A 204 0.35 -5.63 -10.40
N ASP A 205 0.54 -6.84 -10.94
CA ASP A 205 0.15 -7.19 -12.31
C ASP A 205 -1.37 -7.12 -12.50
N LYS A 206 -2.15 -7.53 -11.49
CA LYS A 206 -3.60 -7.36 -11.47
C LYS A 206 -3.98 -5.89 -11.39
N VAL A 207 -3.32 -5.10 -10.53
CA VAL A 207 -3.54 -3.64 -10.46
C VAL A 207 -3.26 -2.99 -11.82
N ALA A 208 -2.14 -3.32 -12.46
CA ALA A 208 -1.78 -2.77 -13.76
C ALA A 208 -2.82 -3.12 -14.85
N ASN A 209 -3.30 -4.37 -14.88
CA ASN A 209 -4.35 -4.79 -15.79
C ASN A 209 -5.70 -4.14 -15.47
N TRP A 210 -5.98 -3.84 -14.20
CA TRP A 210 -7.20 -3.15 -13.81
C TRP A 210 -7.18 -1.68 -14.24
N ILE A 211 -6.00 -1.05 -14.28
CA ILE A 211 -5.76 0.32 -14.78
C ILE A 211 -5.70 0.38 -16.32
N ALA A 212 -5.50 -0.76 -16.98
CA ALA A 212 -5.40 -0.84 -18.44
C ALA A 212 -6.60 -0.17 -19.14
N SER A 213 -6.40 0.34 -20.35
CA SER A 213 -7.24 1.30 -21.09
C SER A 213 -7.42 2.68 -20.43
N ARG A 214 -6.76 2.96 -19.30
CA ARG A 214 -6.89 4.20 -18.53
C ARG A 214 -5.53 4.73 -18.04
N GLY A 215 -5.44 5.19 -16.79
CA GLY A 215 -4.24 5.81 -16.26
C GLY A 215 -4.30 6.13 -14.77
N TYR A 216 -3.18 6.62 -14.26
CA TYR A 216 -2.95 6.89 -12.85
C TYR A 216 -2.12 8.17 -12.64
N SER A 217 -2.17 8.71 -11.43
CA SER A 217 -1.47 9.92 -10.98
C SER A 217 -0.42 9.56 -9.93
N ALA A 218 0.87 9.64 -10.25
CA ALA A 218 2.00 9.26 -9.38
C ALA A 218 3.15 10.28 -9.32
#